data_AF-R4Z690-F1
#
_entry.id   AF-R4Z690-F1
#
_cell.length_a   1.000
_cell.length_b   1.000
_cell.length_c   1.000
_cell.angle_alpha   90.00
_cell.angle_beta   90.00
_cell.angle_gamma   90.00
#
_symmetry.space_group_name_H-M   'P 1'
#
loop_
_entity.id
_entity.type
_entity.pdbx_description
1 polymer ?
#
loop_
_entity_poly.entity_id
_entity_poly.type
_entity_poly.pdbx_seq_one_letter_code
_entity_poly.pdbx_strand_id
1 'polypeptide(L)' 'MATTTVRLDEADERILDRLALEYNGRSGAIRHALRQLAVEQDRQEALRSFLADWEAKDGPVDEAAVEAMSERYNL' A
#
# COMPACT_ATOMS: atom_id res chain seq x y z
N MET A 1 4.98 23.87 -13.10
CA MET A 1 4.91 22.42 -13.39
C MET A 1 6.32 21.91 -13.52
N ALA A 2 6.67 20.81 -12.84
CA ALA A 2 7.94 20.12 -13.00
C ALA A 2 7.74 18.88 -13.87
N THR A 3 8.74 18.57 -14.70
CA THR A 3 8.75 17.38 -15.54
C THR A 3 9.67 16.34 -14.94
N THR A 4 9.18 15.10 -14.82
CA THR A 4 9.97 13.94 -14.40
C THR A 4 10.02 12.96 -15.55
N THR A 5 11.22 12.47 -15.87
CA THR A 5 11.44 11.42 -16.86
C THR A 5 11.83 10.14 -16.15
N VAL A 6 11.18 9.04 -16.50
CA VAL A 6 11.43 7.71 -15.95
C VAL A 6 11.73 6.77 -17.10
N ARG A 7 12.71 5.89 -16.93
CA ARG A 7 12.98 4.80 -17.87
C ARG A 7 12.10 3.62 -17.49
N LEU A 8 11.38 3.08 -18.46
CA LEU A 8 10.53 1.91 -18.32
C LEU A 8 11.13 0.79 -19.17
N ASP A 9 10.95 -0.44 -18.71
CA ASP A 9 11.16 -1.60 -19.58
C ASP A 9 9.93 -1.83 -20.47
N GLU A 10 10.04 -2.78 -21.40
CA GLU A 10 8.97 -3.05 -22.36
C GLU A 10 7.67 -3.54 -21.67
N ALA A 11 7.78 -4.23 -20.53
CA ALA A 11 6.61 -4.72 -19.82
C ALA A 11 5.87 -3.55 -19.14
N ASP A 12 6.61 -2.67 -18.48
CA ASP A 12 6.09 -1.47 -17.84
C ASP A 12 5.50 -0.48 -18.86
N GLU A 13 6.11 -0.33 -20.04
CA GLU A 13 5.54 0.48 -21.13
C GLU A 13 4.17 -0.04 -21.56
N ARG A 14 4.02 -1.36 -21.75
CA ARG A 14 2.73 -1.97 -22.10
C ARG A 14 1.68 -1.77 -21.01
N ILE A 15 2.08 -1.86 -19.73
CA ILE A 15 1.19 -1.59 -18.60
C ILE A 15 0.74 -0.14 -18.64
N LEU A 16 1.67 0.80 -18.82
CA LEU A 16 1.38 2.22 -18.87
C LEU A 16 0.47 2.57 -20.06
N ASP A 17 0.68 1.95 -21.22
CA ASP A 17 -0.15 2.15 -22.41
C ASP A 17 -1.59 1.68 -22.19
N ARG A 18 -1.76 0.52 -21.57
CA ARG A 18 -3.08 0.04 -21.19
C ARG A 18 -3.77 1.00 -20.21
N LEU A 19 -3.07 1.46 -19.17
CA LEU A 19 -3.64 2.40 -18.19
C LEU A 19 -3.92 3.77 -18.79
N ALA A 20 -3.10 4.24 -19.74
CA ALA A 20 -3.27 5.54 -20.38
C ALA A 20 -4.65 5.72 -21.03
N LEU A 21 -5.29 4.63 -21.47
CA LEU A 21 -6.63 4.62 -22.06
C LEU A 21 -7.71 5.13 -21.08
N GLU A 22 -7.53 4.88 -19.79
CA GLU A 22 -8.52 5.21 -18.75
C GLU A 22 -8.24 6.55 -18.07
N TYR A 23 -6.98 6.98 -18.02
CA TYR A 23 -6.53 8.09 -17.19
C TYR A 23 -6.10 9.34 -17.97
N ASN A 24 -6.72 9.62 -19.12
CA ASN A 24 -6.39 10.77 -19.97
C ASN A 24 -4.92 10.80 -20.42
N GLY A 25 -4.40 9.64 -20.83
CA GLY A 25 -3.04 9.47 -21.33
C GLY A 25 -2.01 9.08 -20.26
N ARG A 26 -0.78 8.82 -20.73
CA ARG A 26 0.33 8.29 -19.90
C ARG A 26 0.62 9.17 -18.67
N SER A 27 0.69 10.50 -18.83
CA SER A 27 0.97 11.39 -17.71
C SER A 27 -0.15 11.43 -16.67
N GLY A 28 -1.41 11.24 -17.08
CA GLY A 28 -2.52 11.16 -16.14
C GLY A 28 -2.52 9.85 -15.36
N ALA A 29 -2.23 8.72 -16.03
CA ALA A 29 -2.02 7.43 -15.39
C ALA A 29 -0.89 7.48 -14.34
N ILE A 30 0.28 8.03 -14.69
CA ILE A 30 1.42 8.16 -13.77
C ILE A 30 1.03 9.02 -12.56
N ARG A 31 0.39 10.19 -12.78
CA ARG A 31 -0.06 11.03 -11.65
C ARG A 31 -1.06 10.32 -10.75
N HIS A 32 -1.94 9.50 -11.31
CA HIS A 32 -2.89 8.75 -10.51
C HIS A 32 -2.17 7.67 -9.69
N ALA A 33 -1.26 6.91 -10.30
CA ALA A 33 -0.46 5.90 -9.62
C ALA A 33 0.36 6.50 -8.46
N LEU A 34 0.99 7.66 -8.66
CA LEU A 34 1.74 8.35 -7.60
C LEU A 34 0.86 8.71 -6.40
N ARG A 35 -0.38 9.17 -6.63
CA ARG A 35 -1.32 9.48 -5.54
C ARG A 35 -1.78 8.23 -4.81
N GLN A 36 -2.05 7.14 -5.54
CA GLN A 36 -2.41 5.86 -4.94
C GLN A 36 -1.28 5.31 -4.07
N LEU A 37 -0.04 5.38 -4.56
CA LEU A 37 1.13 4.95 -3.80
C LEU A 37 1.34 5.78 -2.52
N ALA A 38 1.13 7.10 -2.60
CA ALA A 38 1.20 7.97 -1.42
C ALA A 38 0.13 7.59 -0.38
N VAL A 39 -1.12 7.40 -0.80
CA VAL A 39 -2.21 6.99 0.11
C VAL A 39 -1.93 5.63 0.74
N GLU A 40 -1.39 4.69 -0.01
CA GLU A 40 -1.02 3.38 0.52
C GLU A 40 0.11 3.48 1.55
N GLN A 41 1.12 4.30 1.29
CA GLN A 41 2.20 4.56 2.24
C GLN A 41 1.68 5.20 3.54
N ASP A 42 0.78 6.19 3.42
CA ASP A 42 0.16 6.86 4.56
C ASP A 42 -0.64 5.86 5.41
N ARG A 43 -1.37 4.93 4.77
CA ARG A 43 -2.11 3.86 5.47
C ARG A 43 -1.18 2.90 6.21
N GLN A 44 -0.09 2.49 5.59
CA GLN A 44 0.90 1.60 6.21
C GLN A 44 1.60 2.27 7.39
N GLU A 45 1.88 3.56 7.30
CA GLU A 45 2.43 4.34 8.42
C GLU A 45 1.40 4.49 9.55
N ALA A 46 0.15 4.81 9.23
CA ALA A 46 -0.93 4.90 10.22
C ALA A 46 -1.15 3.57 10.94
N LEU A 47 -1.14 2.45 10.22
CA LEU A 47 -1.28 1.12 10.83
C LEU A 47 -0.10 0.79 11.75
N ARG A 48 1.14 1.05 11.31
CA ARG A 48 2.33 0.84 12.15
C ARG A 48 2.28 1.69 13.42
N SER A 49 1.90 2.96 13.30
CA SER A 49 1.73 3.85 14.45
C SER A 49 0.64 3.34 15.39
N PHE A 50 -0.49 2.90 14.86
CA PHE A 50 -1.59 2.36 15.65
C PHE A 50 -1.17 1.10 16.43
N LEU A 51 -0.47 0.16 15.77
CA LEU A 51 0.02 -1.06 16.41
C LEU A 51 1.05 -0.75 17.51
N ALA A 52 1.98 0.19 17.27
CA ALA A 52 2.95 0.62 18.27
C ALA A 52 2.28 1.28 19.48
N ASP A 53 1.29 2.14 19.26
CA ASP A 53 0.50 2.77 20.32
C ASP A 53 -0.30 1.76 21.12
N TRP A 54 -0.81 0.72 20.46
CA TRP A 54 -1.55 -0.36 21.10
C TRP A 54 -0.64 -1.25 21.96
N GLU A 55 0.49 -1.69 21.41
CA GLU A 55 1.50 -2.47 22.13
C GLU A 55 2.06 -1.71 23.34
N ALA A 56 2.24 -0.39 23.23
CA ALA A 56 2.68 0.43 24.36
C ALA A 56 1.65 0.54 25.49
N LYS A 57 0.35 0.43 25.19
CA LYS A 57 -0.74 0.56 26.16
C LYS A 57 -1.09 -0.77 26.83
N ASP A 58 -1.24 -1.81 26.02
CA ASP A 58 -1.79 -3.10 26.44
C ASP A 58 -0.72 -4.21 26.50
N GLY A 59 0.50 -3.93 26.03
CA GLY A 59 1.58 -4.91 25.91
C GLY A 59 1.57 -5.63 24.56
N PRO A 60 2.61 -6.43 24.27
CA PRO A 60 2.66 -7.23 23.06
C PRO A 60 1.53 -8.26 23.03
N VAL A 61 1.17 -8.70 21.82
CA VAL A 61 0.23 -9.81 21.63
C VAL A 61 0.79 -11.07 22.30
N ASP A 62 0.02 -11.67 23.21
CA ASP A 62 0.36 -12.96 23.79
C ASP A 62 0.09 -14.09 22.78
N GLU A 63 1.15 -14.77 22.35
CA GLU A 63 1.09 -15.88 21.41
C GLU A 63 0.18 -17.01 21.91
N ALA A 64 0.15 -17.28 23.22
CA ALA A 64 -0.73 -18.30 23.80
C ALA A 64 -2.21 -17.90 23.70
N ALA A 65 -2.52 -16.61 23.83
CA ALA A 65 -3.87 -16.09 23.64
C ALA A 65 -4.30 -16.15 22.16
N VAL A 66 -3.37 -15.93 21.23
CA VAL A 66 -3.61 -16.08 19.78
C VAL A 66 -3.89 -17.54 19.43
N GLU A 67 -3.09 -18.48 19.92
CA GLU A 67 -3.28 -19.92 19.68
C GLU A 67 -4.65 -20.38 20.20
N ALA A 68 -5.02 -19.97 21.43
CA ALA A 68 -6.34 -20.26 21.99
C ALA A 68 -7.50 -19.64 21.17
N MET A 69 -7.30 -18.46 20.56
CA MET A 69 -8.29 -17.87 19.64
C MET A 69 -8.39 -18.66 18.32
N SER A 70 -7.26 -19.06 17.73
CA SER A 70 -7.25 -19.85 16.50
C SER A 70 -7.95 -21.20 16.67
N GLU A 71 -7.70 -21.90 17.79
CA GLU A 71 -8.41 -23.13 18.13
C GLU A 71 -9.91 -22.91 18.29
N ARG A 72 -10.32 -21.80 18.92
CA ARG A 72 -11.73 -21.47 19.15
C ARG A 72 -12.50 -21.13 17.87
N TYR A 73 -11.85 -20.48 16.91
CA TYR A 73 -12.47 -20.01 15.67
C TYR A 73 -12.15 -20.87 14.44
N ASN A 74 -11.36 -21.93 14.60
CA ASN A 74 -10.95 -22.87 13.56
C ASN A 74 -10.31 -22.17 12.36
N LEU A 75 -9.41 -21.21 12.67
CA LEU A 75 -8.62 -20.42 11.73
C LEU A 75 -7.31 -21.12 11.36
#